data_AF-A0A5K1HY78-F1
#
_entry.id   AF-A0A5K1HY78-F1
#
_cell.length_a   1.000
_cell.length_b   1.000
_cell.length_c   1.000
_cell.angle_alpha   90.00
_cell.angle_beta   90.00
_cell.angle_gamma   90.00
#
_symmetry.space_group_name_H-M   'P 1'
#
loop_
_entity.id
_entity.type
_entity.pdbx_description
1 polymer ?
#
loop_
_entity_poly.entity_id
_entity_poly.type
_entity_poly.pdbx_seq_one_letter_code
_entity_poly.pdbx_strand_id
1 'polypeptide(L)'
;RSNKNTWMHQKPQVHRGKCLKKGQILADGAATVGGELALGKNVSVAYMPWEGYNSEDAVLISERLVYDDIYTSFHIRKYEIQTHVTSQGPERITNEIPHLEPYLLRNLDRNGIVMLGSWVETGDVLVGKLTPQTAKESSYAPEDRLLRAILGIQVSTAKETCLKLPIGGRGRVIDVRWGQKKGGSIYNPEMIRVYISQKRKIKVGDKVAGRHGNKGIISKILPRQDMPYLQDGTPVDMVFNPLGVPSRMNVGQMFECSLGLAGDLLGRHYRITPFDERYEQEASRKLVFSELYEASKQTANPWVFEPEYPGKSRIFDGRTGDPFEQPVIIGKSYMLKLIHQVDDKIHGRSSGHYALVTQQPLRGRLSKVDNE
;
A
#
# COMPACT_ATOMS: atom_id res chain seq x y z
N ARG A 1 5.31 12.04 -8.03
CA ARG A 1 5.54 11.52 -6.66
C ARG A 1 5.03 12.56 -5.66
N SER A 2 4.21 12.19 -4.68
CA SER A 2 3.84 13.08 -3.57
C SER A 2 4.88 13.07 -2.45
N ASN A 3 4.76 13.98 -1.47
CA ASN A 3 5.63 13.99 -0.28
C ASN A 3 5.54 12.70 0.54
N LYS A 4 4.37 12.05 0.55
CA LYS A 4 4.13 10.78 1.26
C LYS A 4 4.43 9.55 0.37
N ASN A 5 5.21 9.72 -0.70
CA ASN A 5 5.57 8.67 -1.66
C ASN A 5 4.38 8.01 -2.38
N THR A 6 3.21 8.65 -2.40
CA THR A 6 2.07 8.16 -3.19
C THR A 6 2.15 8.61 -4.64
N TRP A 7 1.46 7.88 -5.51
CA TRP A 7 1.32 8.25 -6.92
C TRP A 7 0.32 9.40 -7.07
N MET A 8 0.76 10.48 -7.73
CA MET A 8 -0.13 11.53 -8.24
C MET A 8 -0.18 11.40 -9.75
N HIS A 9 -1.37 11.24 -10.31
CA HIS A 9 -1.63 11.18 -11.74
C HIS A 9 -2.91 11.95 -12.05
N GLN A 10 -3.06 12.36 -13.32
CA GLN A 10 -4.29 12.93 -13.84
C GLN A 10 -4.73 12.08 -15.01
N LYS A 11 -6.03 11.74 -15.05
CA LYS A 11 -6.62 10.95 -16.13
C LYS A 11 -7.61 11.82 -16.90
N PRO A 12 -7.39 12.09 -18.20
CA PRO A 12 -8.33 12.87 -18.99
C PRO A 12 -9.66 12.11 -19.12
N GLN A 13 -10.77 12.84 -18.97
CA GLN A 13 -12.14 12.31 -19.11
C GLN A 13 -12.82 12.75 -20.41
N VAL A 14 -12.25 13.72 -21.10
CA VAL A 14 -12.80 14.29 -22.32
C VAL A 14 -12.24 13.60 -23.57
N HIS A 15 -13.12 13.34 -24.54
CA HIS A 15 -12.75 12.81 -25.85
C HIS A 15 -12.59 13.94 -26.87
N ARG A 16 -11.74 13.73 -27.88
CA ARG A 16 -11.56 14.68 -28.99
C ARG A 16 -12.91 14.90 -29.70
N GLY A 17 -13.21 16.14 -30.06
CA GLY A 17 -14.41 16.51 -30.82
C GLY A 17 -15.65 16.87 -30.00
N LYS A 18 -15.63 16.76 -28.66
CA LYS A 18 -16.72 17.27 -27.83
C LYS A 18 -16.56 18.77 -27.55
N CYS A 19 -17.63 19.54 -27.72
CA CYS A 19 -17.71 20.92 -27.26
C CYS A 19 -17.67 20.97 -25.73
N LEU A 20 -16.78 21.79 -25.18
CA LEU A 20 -16.59 21.92 -23.74
C LEU A 20 -17.38 23.13 -23.20
N LYS A 21 -17.97 22.98 -22.02
CA LYS A 21 -18.62 24.09 -21.31
C LYS A 21 -17.65 24.72 -20.31
N LYS A 22 -17.77 26.04 -20.08
CA LYS A 22 -17.01 26.72 -19.03
C LYS A 22 -17.30 26.07 -17.68
N GLY A 23 -16.25 25.69 -16.94
CA GLY A 23 -16.36 25.00 -15.66
C GLY A 23 -16.48 23.47 -15.73
N GLN A 24 -16.48 22.88 -16.93
CA GLN A 24 -16.46 21.43 -17.09
C GLN A 24 -15.11 20.84 -16.66
N ILE A 25 -15.17 19.72 -15.95
CA ILE A 25 -14.00 18.97 -15.51
C ILE A 25 -13.40 18.22 -16.69
N LEU A 26 -12.11 18.44 -16.95
CA LEU A 26 -11.39 17.86 -18.10
C LEU A 26 -10.63 16.58 -17.75
N ALA A 27 -10.18 16.47 -16.50
CA ALA A 27 -9.42 15.33 -16.02
C ALA A 27 -9.70 15.10 -14.54
N ASP A 28 -9.71 13.84 -14.14
CA ASP A 28 -9.74 13.45 -12.73
C ASP A 28 -8.31 13.40 -12.17
N GLY A 29 -8.17 13.72 -10.89
CA GLY A 29 -6.93 13.57 -10.15
C GLY A 29 -6.72 12.14 -9.62
N ALA A 30 -5.72 11.98 -8.75
CA ALA A 30 -5.32 10.68 -8.23
C ALA A 30 -6.36 9.99 -7.32
N ALA A 31 -7.29 10.76 -6.73
CA ALA A 31 -8.33 10.28 -5.83
C ALA A 31 -9.66 11.00 -6.11
N THR A 32 -9.99 11.15 -7.39
CA THR A 32 -11.22 11.81 -7.86
C THR A 32 -11.85 10.93 -8.93
N VAL A 33 -13.17 10.85 -8.96
CA VAL A 33 -13.95 10.19 -10.02
C VAL A 33 -15.10 11.11 -10.40
N GLY A 34 -15.16 11.54 -11.66
CA GLY A 34 -16.23 12.42 -12.14
C GLY A 34 -16.29 13.77 -11.41
N GLY A 35 -15.15 14.25 -10.90
CA GLY A 35 -15.09 15.46 -10.07
C GLY A 35 -15.38 15.29 -8.58
N GLU A 36 -15.77 14.10 -8.13
CA GLU A 36 -16.05 13.83 -6.72
C GLU A 36 -14.88 13.11 -6.04
N LEU A 37 -14.73 13.33 -4.73
CA LEU A 37 -13.64 12.74 -3.95
C LEU A 37 -13.82 11.22 -3.79
N ALA A 38 -12.80 10.46 -4.21
CA ALA A 38 -12.80 9.00 -4.21
C ALA A 38 -11.53 8.44 -3.53
N LEU A 39 -11.49 8.45 -2.20
CA LEU A 39 -10.38 7.95 -1.36
C LEU A 39 -10.41 6.44 -1.08
N GLY A 40 -11.57 5.82 -1.19
CA GLY A 40 -11.85 4.42 -0.86
C GLY A 40 -12.75 3.76 -1.90
N LYS A 41 -13.38 2.65 -1.51
CA LYS A 41 -14.25 1.84 -2.36
C LYS A 41 -15.51 1.44 -1.61
N ASN A 42 -16.63 1.38 -2.33
CA ASN A 42 -17.85 0.74 -1.84
C ASN A 42 -17.65 -0.77 -1.89
N VAL A 43 -17.83 -1.45 -0.76
CA VAL A 43 -17.64 -2.90 -0.64
C VAL A 43 -18.78 -3.53 0.13
N SER A 44 -19.08 -4.80 -0.15
CA SER A 44 -20.09 -5.56 0.59
C SER A 44 -19.59 -5.89 2.00
N VAL A 45 -20.34 -5.48 3.02
CA VAL A 45 -19.99 -5.65 4.42
C VAL A 45 -21.06 -6.44 5.15
N ALA A 46 -20.64 -7.36 6.03
CA ALA A 46 -21.50 -8.02 7.01
C ALA A 46 -21.05 -7.72 8.45
N TYR A 47 -22.01 -7.51 9.35
CA TYR A 47 -21.76 -7.30 10.79
C TYR A 47 -22.10 -8.55 11.60
N MET A 48 -21.15 -9.47 11.71
CA MET A 48 -21.29 -10.72 12.46
C MET A 48 -19.95 -11.17 13.04
N PRO A 49 -19.90 -11.90 14.17
CA PRO A 49 -18.66 -12.52 14.63
C PRO A 49 -18.21 -13.64 13.66
N TRP A 50 -16.91 -13.84 13.54
CA TRP A 50 -16.33 -14.88 12.68
C TRP A 50 -15.10 -15.53 13.31
N GLU A 51 -15.29 -16.66 14.00
CA GLU A 51 -14.24 -17.55 14.54
C GLU A 51 -13.10 -16.83 15.30
N GLY A 52 -13.39 -15.66 15.89
CA GLY A 52 -12.38 -14.80 16.53
C GLY A 52 -11.45 -14.03 15.57
N TYR A 53 -11.52 -14.25 14.26
CA TYR A 53 -10.73 -13.50 13.28
C TYR A 53 -11.11 -12.03 13.19
N ASN A 54 -12.32 -11.67 13.60
CA ASN A 54 -12.72 -10.27 13.77
C ASN A 54 -12.84 -9.86 15.24
N SER A 55 -12.08 -10.49 16.14
CA SER A 55 -12.02 -10.06 17.54
C SER A 55 -11.53 -8.61 17.66
N GLU A 56 -12.11 -7.85 18.59
CA GLU A 56 -11.82 -6.42 18.81
C GLU A 56 -11.98 -5.59 17.52
N ASP A 57 -10.87 -5.04 17.01
CA ASP A 57 -10.80 -4.22 15.80
C ASP A 57 -10.20 -4.98 14.61
N ALA A 58 -10.11 -6.31 14.69
CA ALA A 58 -9.69 -7.12 13.56
C ALA A 58 -10.79 -7.17 12.49
N VAL A 59 -10.39 -7.18 11.22
CA VAL A 59 -11.30 -7.24 10.08
C VAL A 59 -10.93 -8.43 9.20
N LEU A 60 -11.93 -9.24 8.92
CA LEU A 60 -11.85 -10.33 7.96
C LEU A 60 -12.16 -9.79 6.57
N ILE A 61 -11.37 -10.17 5.56
CA ILE A 61 -11.61 -9.76 4.18
C ILE A 61 -11.67 -10.93 3.21
N SER A 62 -12.40 -10.76 2.12
CA SER A 62 -12.44 -11.69 0.99
C SER A 62 -11.19 -11.55 0.13
N GLU A 63 -10.67 -12.68 -0.36
CA GLU A 63 -9.63 -12.76 -1.39
C GLU A 63 -10.00 -11.98 -2.66
N ARG A 64 -11.30 -11.81 -2.94
CA ARG A 64 -11.79 -10.99 -4.05
C ARG A 64 -11.15 -9.61 -4.08
N LEU A 65 -11.03 -8.96 -2.92
CA LEU A 65 -10.45 -7.62 -2.80
C LEU A 65 -8.97 -7.55 -3.21
N VAL A 66 -8.26 -8.67 -3.12
CA VAL A 66 -6.84 -8.81 -3.51
C VAL A 66 -6.72 -9.15 -4.99
N TYR A 67 -7.54 -10.09 -5.47
CA TYR A 67 -7.50 -10.59 -6.83
C TYR A 67 -7.99 -9.54 -7.84
N ASP A 68 -9.10 -8.86 -7.55
CA ASP A 68 -9.69 -7.81 -8.41
C ASP A 68 -8.94 -6.46 -8.30
N ASP A 69 -7.81 -6.41 -7.57
CA ASP A 69 -6.98 -5.22 -7.36
C ASP A 69 -7.74 -3.99 -6.78
N ILE A 70 -8.84 -4.22 -6.02
CA ILE A 70 -9.72 -3.18 -5.49
C ILE A 70 -8.96 -2.22 -4.54
N TYR A 71 -8.15 -2.77 -3.63
CA TYR A 71 -7.36 -2.02 -2.66
C TYR A 71 -5.86 -2.04 -2.97
N THR A 72 -5.53 -1.84 -4.24
CA THR A 72 -4.16 -1.75 -4.72
C THR A 72 -3.72 -0.30 -4.87
N SER A 73 -2.55 0.04 -4.33
CA SER A 73 -1.95 1.37 -4.43
C SER A 73 -0.54 1.32 -5.03
N PHE A 74 -0.12 2.39 -5.68
CA PHE A 74 1.25 2.54 -6.16
C PHE A 74 2.02 3.53 -5.29
N HIS A 75 3.21 3.10 -4.87
CA HIS A 75 4.12 3.89 -4.06
C HIS A 75 5.41 4.12 -4.85
N ILE A 76 5.85 5.38 -4.92
CA ILE A 76 7.08 5.75 -5.63
C ILE A 76 8.12 6.13 -4.57
N ARG A 77 9.14 5.28 -4.43
CA ARG A 77 10.29 5.55 -3.56
C ARG A 77 11.41 6.19 -4.36
N LYS A 78 12.08 7.16 -3.74
CA LYS A 78 13.26 7.84 -4.26
C LYS A 78 14.48 7.31 -3.50
N TYR A 79 15.46 6.82 -4.23
CA TYR A 79 16.77 6.45 -3.73
C TYR A 79 17.78 7.41 -4.33
N GLU A 80 18.74 7.88 -3.54
CA GLU A 80 19.75 8.82 -4.01
C GLU A 80 21.12 8.47 -3.48
N ILE A 81 22.13 8.70 -4.32
CA ILE A 81 23.53 8.57 -3.99
C ILE A 81 24.28 9.75 -4.58
N GLN A 82 25.33 10.19 -3.88
CA GLN A 82 26.22 11.26 -4.30
C GLN A 82 27.65 10.72 -4.37
N THR A 83 28.40 11.23 -5.34
CA THR A 83 29.84 10.99 -5.44
C THR A 83 30.58 12.09 -4.70
N HIS A 84 31.59 11.71 -3.91
CA HIS A 84 32.44 12.64 -3.21
C HIS A 84 33.91 12.49 -3.63
N VAL A 85 34.69 13.56 -3.46
CA VAL A 85 36.14 13.50 -3.58
C VAL A 85 36.70 13.19 -2.20
N THR A 86 37.28 12.02 -2.05
CA THR A 86 37.98 11.62 -0.82
C THR A 86 39.44 12.05 -0.88
N SER A 87 40.13 12.03 0.27
CA SER A 87 41.58 12.28 0.32
C SER A 87 42.40 11.26 -0.49
N GLN A 88 41.83 10.08 -0.77
CA GLN A 88 42.46 9.00 -1.52
C GLN A 88 42.08 9.00 -3.02
N GLY A 89 41.24 9.94 -3.44
CA GLY A 89 40.80 10.12 -4.82
C GLY A 89 39.29 10.35 -4.98
N PRO A 90 38.84 10.66 -6.20
CA PRO A 90 37.41 10.80 -6.50
C PRO A 90 36.69 9.44 -6.53
N GLU A 91 35.49 9.38 -5.95
CA GLU A 91 34.59 8.24 -6.14
C GLU A 91 34.14 8.14 -7.60
N ARG A 92 34.08 6.92 -8.13
CA ARG A 92 33.73 6.66 -9.53
C ARG A 92 32.45 5.83 -9.62
N ILE A 93 31.57 6.18 -10.54
CA ILE A 93 30.40 5.38 -10.89
C ILE A 93 30.82 4.43 -12.02
N THR A 94 30.56 3.14 -11.85
CA THR A 94 30.95 2.11 -12.82
C THR A 94 30.06 0.87 -12.68
N ASN A 95 29.92 0.10 -13.75
CA ASN A 95 29.26 -1.22 -13.75
C ASN A 95 30.23 -2.36 -13.41
N GLU A 96 31.54 -2.14 -13.52
CA GLU A 96 32.58 -3.13 -13.22
C GLU A 96 32.91 -3.13 -11.72
N ILE A 97 32.30 -4.06 -10.98
CA ILE A 97 32.52 -4.19 -9.54
C ILE A 97 33.10 -5.58 -9.25
N PRO A 98 34.39 -5.68 -8.86
CA PRO A 98 35.15 -6.93 -8.87
C PRO A 98 34.73 -7.97 -7.83
N HIS A 99 33.90 -7.60 -6.84
CA HIS A 99 33.49 -8.49 -5.73
C HIS A 99 32.00 -8.82 -5.70
N LEU A 100 31.23 -8.32 -6.67
CA LEU A 100 29.80 -8.59 -6.75
C LEU A 100 29.48 -9.67 -7.76
N GLU A 101 28.46 -10.46 -7.43
CA GLU A 101 27.92 -11.44 -8.37
C GLU A 101 27.32 -10.74 -9.60
N PRO A 102 27.58 -11.24 -10.83
CA PRO A 102 27.00 -10.68 -12.05
C PRO A 102 25.48 -10.58 -12.02
N TYR A 103 24.82 -11.47 -11.27
CA TYR A 103 23.37 -11.44 -11.07
C TYR A 103 22.88 -10.12 -10.48
N LEU A 104 23.57 -9.56 -9.48
CA LEU A 104 23.18 -8.30 -8.83
C LEU A 104 23.43 -7.07 -9.71
N LEU A 105 24.30 -7.21 -10.70
CA LEU A 105 24.71 -6.16 -11.65
C LEU A 105 23.92 -6.19 -12.95
N ARG A 106 23.09 -7.22 -13.18
CA ARG A 106 22.38 -7.47 -14.46
C ARG A 106 21.53 -6.29 -14.96
N ASN A 107 21.06 -5.46 -14.04
CA ASN A 107 20.16 -4.35 -14.33
C ASN A 107 20.90 -3.02 -14.59
N LEU A 108 22.23 -2.98 -14.47
CA LEU A 108 23.03 -1.78 -14.70
C LEU A 108 23.34 -1.56 -16.18
N ASP A 109 23.41 -0.29 -16.58
CA ASP A 109 23.86 0.14 -17.89
C ASP A 109 25.41 0.18 -17.97
N ARG A 110 25.94 0.67 -19.10
CA ARG A 110 27.39 0.82 -19.31
C ARG A 110 28.05 1.82 -18.36
N ASN A 111 27.28 2.72 -17.76
CA ASN A 111 27.78 3.73 -16.83
C ASN A 111 27.75 3.24 -15.38
N GLY A 112 27.10 2.10 -15.09
CA GLY A 112 26.89 1.62 -13.72
C GLY A 112 25.61 2.11 -13.08
N ILE A 113 24.61 2.54 -13.87
CA ILE A 113 23.33 3.04 -13.38
C ILE A 113 22.22 2.10 -13.82
N VAL A 114 21.25 1.84 -12.94
CA VAL A 114 20.13 0.95 -13.26
C VAL A 114 19.33 1.42 -14.49
N MET A 115 19.04 0.49 -15.39
CA MET A 115 18.28 0.77 -16.61
C MET A 115 16.80 1.07 -16.32
N LEU A 116 16.24 2.05 -17.03
CA LEU A 116 14.82 2.38 -16.96
C LEU A 116 13.93 1.19 -17.33
N GLY A 117 12.87 0.98 -16.57
CA GLY A 117 11.93 -0.12 -16.79
C GLY A 117 12.36 -1.47 -16.21
N SER A 118 13.58 -1.59 -15.67
CA SER A 118 14.06 -2.81 -15.02
C SER A 118 13.25 -3.16 -13.78
N TRP A 119 13.06 -4.45 -13.55
CA TRP A 119 12.52 -4.97 -12.29
C TRP A 119 13.68 -5.21 -11.33
N VAL A 120 13.60 -4.60 -10.15
CA VAL A 120 14.64 -4.66 -9.11
C VAL A 120 14.08 -5.22 -7.81
N GLU A 121 14.89 -6.05 -7.17
CA GLU A 121 14.57 -6.72 -5.91
C GLU A 121 15.59 -6.37 -4.83
N THR A 122 15.30 -6.79 -3.60
CA THR A 122 16.16 -6.52 -2.45
C THR A 122 17.57 -7.02 -2.72
N GLY A 123 18.57 -6.17 -2.51
CA GLY A 123 19.99 -6.49 -2.75
C GLY A 123 20.51 -6.13 -4.14
N ASP A 124 19.64 -5.95 -5.14
CA ASP A 124 20.06 -5.52 -6.48
C ASP A 124 20.74 -4.14 -6.40
N VAL A 125 21.78 -3.97 -7.22
CA VAL A 125 22.52 -2.70 -7.31
C VAL A 125 21.73 -1.72 -8.17
N LEU A 126 21.43 -0.55 -7.61
CA LEU A 126 20.78 0.55 -8.33
C LEU A 126 21.80 1.50 -8.98
N VAL A 127 22.92 1.73 -8.29
CA VAL A 127 24.04 2.54 -8.78
C VAL A 127 25.34 1.92 -8.28
N GLY A 128 26.20 1.52 -9.21
CA GLY A 128 27.53 1.03 -8.92
C GLY A 128 28.45 2.19 -8.58
N LYS A 129 29.02 2.19 -7.37
CA LYS A 129 29.95 3.22 -6.89
C LYS A 129 31.16 2.56 -6.25
N LEU A 130 32.34 3.03 -6.65
CA LEU A 130 33.63 2.62 -6.11
C LEU A 130 34.30 3.81 -5.44
N THR A 131 34.70 3.61 -4.18
CA THR A 131 35.52 4.57 -3.42
C THR A 131 36.97 4.11 -3.47
N PRO A 132 37.92 4.92 -3.97
CA PRO A 132 39.32 4.53 -4.01
C PRO A 132 39.85 4.32 -2.59
N GLN A 133 40.60 3.23 -2.39
CA GLN A 133 41.25 2.92 -1.13
C GLN A 133 42.75 2.78 -1.36
N THR A 134 43.56 3.51 -0.61
CA THR A 134 45.02 3.33 -0.62
C THR A 134 45.33 2.00 0.04
N ALA A 135 45.56 0.98 -0.78
CA ALA A 135 45.99 -0.34 -0.36
C ALA A 135 47.39 -0.26 0.25
N LYS A 136 47.47 -0.02 1.55
CA LYS A 136 48.68 -0.36 2.32
C LYS A 136 48.51 -1.80 2.77
N GLU A 137 49.36 -2.70 2.30
CA GLU A 137 49.39 -4.10 2.81
C GLU A 137 49.44 -4.13 4.34
N SER A 138 50.08 -3.13 4.96
CA SER A 138 50.19 -2.96 6.41
C SER A 138 48.87 -2.77 7.16
N SER A 139 47.76 -2.39 6.51
CA SER A 139 46.46 -2.17 7.17
C SER A 139 45.61 -3.43 7.34
N TYR A 140 45.95 -4.52 6.64
CA TYR A 140 45.23 -5.78 6.76
C TYR A 140 45.81 -6.62 7.89
N ALA A 141 44.93 -7.33 8.61
CA ALA A 141 45.32 -8.28 9.63
C ALA A 141 46.21 -9.39 9.04
N PRO A 142 47.19 -9.93 9.78
CA PRO A 142 48.07 -10.99 9.29
C PRO A 142 47.32 -12.20 8.71
N GLU A 143 46.17 -12.54 9.30
CA GLU A 143 45.27 -13.62 8.86
C GLU A 143 44.72 -13.37 7.46
N ASP A 144 44.26 -12.15 7.18
CA ASP A 144 43.73 -11.76 5.86
C ASP A 144 44.84 -11.78 4.79
N ARG A 145 46.07 -11.42 5.16
CA ARG A 145 47.22 -11.46 4.24
C ARG A 145 47.57 -12.89 3.86
N LEU A 146 47.61 -13.80 4.83
CA LEU A 146 47.86 -15.21 4.58
C LEU A 146 46.77 -15.80 3.68
N LEU A 147 45.50 -15.52 3.96
CA LEU A 147 44.37 -16.00 3.17
C LEU A 147 44.44 -15.52 1.72
N ARG A 148 44.80 -14.25 1.48
CA ARG A 148 44.99 -13.71 0.13
C ARG A 148 46.18 -14.33 -0.60
N ALA A 149 47.29 -14.57 0.11
CA ALA A 149 48.46 -15.23 -0.47
C ALA A 149 48.16 -16.68 -0.91
N ILE A 150 47.36 -17.40 -0.11
CA ILE A 150 46.92 -18.77 -0.44
C ILE A 150 45.95 -18.78 -1.63
N LEU A 151 44.98 -17.86 -1.65
CA LEU A 151 43.92 -17.82 -2.68
C LEU A 151 44.31 -17.03 -3.93
N GLY A 152 45.49 -16.41 -3.98
CA GLY A 152 45.94 -15.58 -5.09
C GLY A 152 45.08 -14.33 -5.33
N ILE A 153 44.33 -13.86 -4.33
CA ILE A 153 43.41 -12.72 -4.46
C ILE A 153 44.22 -11.43 -4.42
N GLN A 154 44.24 -10.71 -5.55
CA GLN A 154 44.88 -9.40 -5.63
C GLN A 154 44.16 -8.37 -4.75
N VAL A 155 44.95 -7.45 -4.17
CA VAL A 155 44.40 -6.39 -3.32
C VAL A 155 43.59 -5.41 -4.19
N SER A 156 42.29 -5.31 -3.93
CA SER A 156 41.43 -4.34 -4.58
C SER A 156 41.84 -2.92 -4.19
N THR A 157 42.12 -2.07 -5.18
CA THR A 157 42.46 -0.65 -4.98
C THR A 157 41.22 0.22 -4.71
N ALA A 158 40.03 -0.35 -4.67
CA ALA A 158 38.77 0.35 -4.43
C ALA A 158 37.84 -0.49 -3.57
N LYS A 159 37.13 0.19 -2.66
CA LYS A 159 36.04 -0.38 -1.86
C LYS A 159 34.71 -0.13 -2.57
N GLU A 160 33.85 -1.14 -2.57
CA GLU A 160 32.47 -1.01 -3.03
C GLU A 160 31.65 -0.15 -2.05
N THR A 161 30.97 0.88 -2.56
CA THR A 161 30.07 1.75 -1.80
C THR A 161 28.77 2.01 -2.58
N CYS A 162 28.25 0.92 -3.16
CA CYS A 162 27.14 0.98 -4.11
C CYS A 162 25.79 1.29 -3.46
N LEU A 163 24.91 1.94 -4.22
CA LEU A 163 23.52 2.10 -3.81
C LEU A 163 22.77 0.80 -4.09
N LYS A 164 22.53 -0.03 -3.07
CA LYS A 164 21.73 -1.25 -3.16
C LYS A 164 20.28 -1.00 -2.77
N LEU A 165 19.35 -1.77 -3.32
CA LEU A 165 17.96 -1.71 -2.91
C LEU A 165 17.82 -2.32 -1.49
N PRO A 166 17.34 -1.55 -0.49
CA PRO A 166 17.28 -2.04 0.89
C PRO A 166 16.23 -3.13 1.07
N ILE A 167 16.35 -3.84 2.19
CA ILE A 167 15.50 -4.98 2.56
C ILE A 167 14.01 -4.62 2.51
N GLY A 168 13.24 -5.46 1.83
CA GLY A 168 11.80 -5.29 1.63
C GLY A 168 11.46 -4.33 0.48
N GLY A 169 12.46 -3.76 -0.19
CA GLY A 169 12.29 -3.04 -1.44
C GLY A 169 12.13 -4.01 -2.60
N ARG A 170 11.12 -3.76 -3.45
CA ARG A 170 10.97 -4.35 -4.78
C ARG A 170 10.15 -3.44 -5.66
N GLY A 171 10.35 -3.46 -6.97
CA GLY A 171 9.51 -2.72 -7.90
C GLY A 171 10.16 -2.46 -9.24
N ARG A 172 9.54 -1.58 -10.02
CA ARG A 172 10.00 -1.23 -11.35
C ARG A 172 10.64 0.16 -11.35
N VAL A 173 11.80 0.30 -11.97
CA VAL A 173 12.46 1.59 -12.15
C VAL A 173 11.65 2.43 -13.14
N ILE A 174 11.19 3.60 -12.71
CA ILE A 174 10.33 4.48 -13.53
C ILE A 174 11.06 5.71 -14.07
N ASP A 175 12.04 6.22 -13.33
CA ASP A 175 12.78 7.44 -13.67
C ASP A 175 14.17 7.37 -13.02
N VAL A 176 15.17 7.85 -13.73
CA VAL A 176 16.55 7.93 -13.29
C VAL A 176 17.05 9.30 -13.68
N ARG A 177 17.48 10.09 -12.70
CA ARG A 177 18.00 11.44 -12.92
C ARG A 177 19.44 11.49 -12.48
N TRP A 178 20.30 11.81 -13.43
CA TRP A 178 21.70 12.09 -13.18
C TRP A 178 21.93 13.59 -13.39
N GLY A 179 22.46 14.26 -12.38
CA GLY A 179 22.74 15.69 -12.46
C GLY A 179 24.01 16.05 -11.70
N GLN A 180 24.80 16.93 -12.31
CA GLN A 180 25.92 17.61 -11.66
C GLN A 180 25.46 18.96 -11.12
N LYS A 181 25.98 19.38 -9.96
CA LYS A 181 25.77 20.77 -9.49
C LYS A 181 26.39 21.73 -10.50
N LYS A 182 25.61 22.69 -11.00
CA LYS A 182 26.09 23.73 -11.91
C LYS A 182 27.07 24.65 -11.18
N GLY A 183 28.35 24.49 -11.46
CA GLY A 183 29.40 25.38 -10.96
C GLY A 183 30.80 24.97 -11.41
N GLY A 184 31.08 25.03 -12.72
CA GLY A 184 32.40 25.21 -13.37
C GLY A 184 33.63 24.36 -13.01
N SER A 185 33.65 23.61 -11.91
CA SER A 185 34.78 22.81 -11.46
C SER A 185 34.55 21.32 -11.75
N ILE A 186 35.63 20.64 -12.11
CA ILE A 186 35.67 19.18 -12.40
C ILE A 186 35.35 18.34 -11.15
N TYR A 187 35.34 18.97 -9.95
CA TYR A 187 35.12 18.32 -8.65
C TYR A 187 33.69 18.42 -8.12
N ASN A 188 32.71 18.77 -8.97
CA ASN A 188 31.33 18.86 -8.53
C ASN A 188 30.77 17.46 -8.23
N PRO A 189 30.14 17.26 -7.06
CA PRO A 189 29.54 15.97 -6.73
C PRO A 189 28.41 15.68 -7.71
N GLU A 190 28.48 14.51 -8.32
CA GLU A 190 27.39 13.98 -9.12
C GLU A 190 26.31 13.44 -8.20
N MET A 191 25.06 13.74 -8.53
CA MET A 191 23.91 13.23 -7.79
C MET A 191 23.07 12.36 -8.72
N ILE A 192 22.91 11.10 -8.35
CA ILE A 192 22.04 10.16 -9.05
C ILE A 192 20.82 9.90 -8.17
N ARG A 193 19.65 10.02 -8.77
CA ARG A 193 18.35 9.76 -8.15
C ARG A 193 17.62 8.70 -8.95
N VAL A 194 17.30 7.60 -8.29
CA VAL A 194 16.55 6.48 -8.87
C VAL A 194 15.15 6.48 -8.25
N TYR A 195 14.12 6.48 -9.09
CA TYR A 195 12.73 6.39 -8.69
C TYR A 195 12.20 5.00 -9.01
N ILE A 196 11.69 4.31 -7.99
CA ILE A 196 11.15 2.96 -8.10
C ILE A 196 9.68 2.97 -7.73
N SER A 197 8.85 2.48 -8.64
CA SER A 197 7.41 2.27 -8.41
C SER A 197 7.15 0.88 -7.86
N GLN A 198 6.38 0.82 -6.78
CA GLN A 198 5.99 -0.40 -6.07
C GLN A 198 4.47 -0.53 -6.12
N LYS A 199 3.97 -1.62 -6.71
CA LYS A 199 2.55 -2.00 -6.64
C LYS A 199 2.30 -2.70 -5.30
N ARG A 200 1.41 -2.15 -4.48
CA ARG A 200 1.08 -2.64 -3.14
C ARG A 200 -0.38 -3.05 -3.05
N LYS A 201 -0.61 -4.35 -3.12
CA LYS A 201 -1.92 -4.96 -2.84
C LYS A 201 -2.26 -4.85 -1.36
N ILE A 202 -3.54 -5.06 -1.03
CA ILE A 202 -3.98 -5.19 0.38
C ILE A 202 -3.52 -6.54 0.93
N LYS A 203 -3.13 -6.58 2.21
CA LYS A 203 -2.59 -7.78 2.85
C LYS A 203 -2.87 -7.80 4.35
N VAL A 204 -2.71 -8.97 4.96
CA VAL A 204 -2.79 -9.15 6.41
C VAL A 204 -1.84 -8.16 7.11
N GLY A 205 -2.34 -7.48 8.13
CA GLY A 205 -1.64 -6.44 8.89
C GLY A 205 -1.85 -5.01 8.36
N ASP A 206 -2.36 -4.82 7.14
CA ASP A 206 -2.72 -3.48 6.66
C ASP A 206 -3.96 -2.96 7.41
N LYS A 207 -4.03 -1.63 7.54
CA LYS A 207 -5.12 -0.96 8.25
C LYS A 207 -6.18 -0.40 7.29
N VAL A 208 -7.43 -0.71 7.56
CA VAL A 208 -8.61 -0.18 6.87
C VAL A 208 -9.45 0.68 7.81
N ALA A 209 -10.25 1.57 7.26
CA ALA A 209 -11.17 2.40 8.04
C ALA A 209 -12.41 2.81 7.25
N GLY A 210 -13.56 2.87 7.91
CA GLY A 210 -14.75 3.55 7.40
C GLY A 210 -14.76 5.03 7.78
N ARG A 211 -15.77 5.75 7.31
CA ARG A 211 -15.94 7.20 7.57
C ARG A 211 -16.37 7.50 9.01
N HIS A 212 -17.00 6.54 9.67
CA HIS A 212 -17.57 6.64 11.01
C HIS A 212 -16.57 6.31 12.14
N GLY A 213 -15.26 6.33 11.83
CA GLY A 213 -14.21 6.08 12.82
C GLY A 213 -13.97 4.61 13.15
N ASN A 214 -14.74 3.68 12.56
CA ASN A 214 -14.47 2.25 12.60
C ASN A 214 -13.16 1.97 11.87
N LYS A 215 -12.12 1.61 12.61
CA LYS A 215 -10.78 1.31 12.10
C LYS A 215 -10.47 -0.12 12.45
N GLY A 216 -9.81 -0.81 11.54
CA GLY A 216 -9.42 -2.18 11.83
C GLY A 216 -8.19 -2.64 11.06
N ILE A 217 -7.57 -3.68 11.59
CA ILE A 217 -6.41 -4.33 10.99
C ILE A 217 -6.90 -5.62 10.34
N ILE A 218 -6.44 -5.87 9.12
CA ILE A 218 -6.79 -7.09 8.41
C ILE A 218 -6.11 -8.27 9.09
N SER A 219 -6.89 -9.20 9.61
CA SER A 219 -6.40 -10.37 10.35
C SER A 219 -6.24 -11.60 9.46
N LYS A 220 -7.22 -11.84 8.59
CA LYS A 220 -7.24 -12.99 7.68
C LYS A 220 -7.90 -12.61 6.36
N ILE A 221 -7.38 -13.20 5.30
CA ILE A 221 -7.94 -13.14 3.95
C ILE A 221 -8.53 -14.52 3.69
N LEU A 222 -9.85 -14.61 3.52
CA LEU A 222 -10.52 -15.88 3.22
C LEU A 222 -10.70 -16.07 1.72
N PRO A 223 -10.63 -17.32 1.24
CA PRO A 223 -11.07 -17.67 -0.10
C PRO A 223 -12.52 -17.25 -0.34
N ARG A 224 -12.87 -16.93 -1.58
CA ARG A 224 -14.20 -16.41 -1.94
C ARG A 224 -15.32 -17.38 -1.59
N GLN A 225 -15.07 -18.67 -1.76
CA GLN A 225 -16.03 -19.74 -1.49
C GLN A 225 -16.32 -19.94 0.01
N ASP A 226 -15.39 -19.54 0.90
CA ASP A 226 -15.57 -19.70 2.34
C ASP A 226 -16.24 -18.47 2.98
N MET A 227 -16.39 -17.38 2.22
CA MET A 227 -17.02 -16.17 2.71
C MET A 227 -18.54 -16.37 2.83
N PRO A 228 -19.18 -15.75 3.83
CA PRO A 228 -20.64 -15.66 3.85
C PRO A 228 -21.17 -15.06 2.56
N TYR A 229 -22.28 -15.60 2.08
CA TYR A 229 -22.90 -15.13 0.87
C TYR A 229 -24.38 -14.80 1.06
N LEU A 230 -24.82 -13.87 0.22
CA LEU A 230 -26.18 -13.34 0.15
C LEU A 230 -27.12 -14.35 -0.52
N GLN A 231 -28.43 -14.13 -0.42
CA GLN A 231 -29.41 -15.05 -1.03
C GLN A 231 -29.35 -15.08 -2.56
N ASP A 232 -28.73 -14.07 -3.18
CA ASP A 232 -28.45 -14.03 -4.62
C ASP A 232 -27.14 -14.74 -5.02
N GLY A 233 -26.44 -15.36 -4.06
CA GLY A 233 -25.15 -16.03 -4.26
C GLY A 233 -23.93 -15.11 -4.17
N THR A 234 -24.11 -13.80 -3.99
CA THR A 234 -22.99 -12.86 -3.94
C THR A 234 -22.25 -12.97 -2.59
N PRO A 235 -20.94 -13.26 -2.57
CA PRO A 235 -20.16 -13.29 -1.34
C PRO A 235 -19.90 -11.89 -0.79
N VAL A 236 -19.81 -11.76 0.53
CA VAL A 236 -19.45 -10.50 1.18
C VAL A 236 -17.95 -10.22 1.04
N ASP A 237 -17.57 -8.94 1.03
CA ASP A 237 -16.18 -8.52 0.84
C ASP A 237 -15.43 -8.34 2.17
N MET A 238 -16.12 -7.86 3.22
CA MET A 238 -15.56 -7.69 4.56
C MET A 238 -16.56 -8.11 5.65
N VAL A 239 -16.03 -8.64 6.76
CA VAL A 239 -16.84 -8.97 7.95
C VAL A 239 -16.32 -8.19 9.15
N PHE A 240 -17.19 -7.36 9.74
CA PHE A 240 -16.91 -6.60 10.96
C PHE A 240 -17.59 -7.24 12.16
N ASN A 241 -16.95 -7.08 13.31
CA ASN A 241 -17.55 -7.48 14.58
C ASN A 241 -18.59 -6.44 15.03
N PRO A 242 -19.84 -6.86 15.29
CA PRO A 242 -20.89 -5.94 15.73
C PRO A 242 -20.63 -5.34 17.11
N LEU A 243 -19.83 -5.97 17.99
CA LEU A 243 -19.56 -5.50 19.35
C LEU A 243 -18.85 -4.13 19.40
N GLY A 244 -18.14 -3.77 18.33
CA GLY A 244 -17.44 -2.49 18.21
C GLY A 244 -18.36 -1.29 17.97
N VAL A 245 -19.64 -1.50 17.62
CA VAL A 245 -20.58 -0.42 17.28
C VAL A 245 -21.26 0.17 18.53
N PRO A 246 -21.89 -0.63 19.42
CA PRO A 246 -22.55 -0.09 20.61
C PRO A 246 -21.58 0.63 21.56
N SER A 247 -20.39 0.06 21.76
CA SER A 247 -19.36 0.61 22.65
C SER A 247 -18.83 1.97 22.19
N ARG A 248 -18.83 2.25 20.88
CA ARG A 248 -18.32 3.48 20.28
C ARG A 248 -19.40 4.47 19.88
N MET A 249 -20.66 4.08 20.00
CA MET A 249 -21.84 4.88 19.66
C MET A 249 -21.80 5.46 18.23
N ASN A 250 -21.23 4.73 17.28
CA ASN A 250 -21.09 5.15 15.88
C ASN A 250 -22.09 4.43 14.96
N VAL A 251 -23.38 4.54 15.29
CA VAL A 251 -24.51 3.87 14.61
C VAL A 251 -24.65 4.27 13.15
N GLY A 252 -24.17 5.47 12.76
CA GLY A 252 -24.21 5.95 11.38
C GLY A 252 -23.62 4.99 10.34
N GLN A 253 -22.64 4.15 10.73
CA GLN A 253 -22.09 3.13 9.82
C GLN A 253 -23.10 2.05 9.42
N MET A 254 -24.07 1.73 10.29
CA MET A 254 -25.12 0.75 9.99
C MET A 254 -26.12 1.34 8.99
N PHE A 255 -26.47 2.62 9.15
CA PHE A 255 -27.31 3.34 8.19
C PHE A 255 -26.62 3.50 6.83
N GLU A 256 -25.32 3.85 6.82
CA GLU A 256 -24.52 3.89 5.58
C GLU A 256 -24.54 2.53 4.87
N CYS A 257 -24.26 1.44 5.61
CA CYS A 257 -24.23 0.08 5.08
C CYS A 257 -25.56 -0.29 4.41
N SER A 258 -26.66 -0.09 5.14
CA SER A 258 -28.02 -0.46 4.71
C SER A 258 -28.50 0.38 3.53
N LEU A 259 -28.32 1.70 3.58
CA LEU A 259 -28.67 2.59 2.47
C LEU A 259 -27.82 2.32 1.23
N GLY A 260 -26.55 1.98 1.42
CA GLY A 260 -25.66 1.58 0.34
C GLY A 260 -26.13 0.31 -0.37
N LEU A 261 -26.72 -0.64 0.35
CA LEU A 261 -27.33 -1.84 -0.25
C LEU A 261 -28.53 -1.47 -1.14
N ALA A 262 -29.45 -0.65 -0.61
CA ALA A 262 -30.60 -0.17 -1.37
C ALA A 262 -30.15 0.59 -2.63
N GLY A 263 -29.15 1.46 -2.50
CA GLY A 263 -28.59 2.23 -3.61
C GLY A 263 -27.92 1.37 -4.68
N ASP A 264 -27.18 0.34 -4.30
CA ASP A 264 -26.55 -0.59 -5.25
C ASP A 264 -27.59 -1.34 -6.07
N LEU A 265 -28.67 -1.79 -5.43
CA LEU A 265 -29.75 -2.52 -6.07
C LEU A 265 -30.64 -1.63 -6.95
N LEU A 266 -30.90 -0.40 -6.52
CA LEU A 266 -31.70 0.59 -7.26
C LEU A 266 -30.89 1.38 -8.30
N GLY A 267 -29.56 1.25 -8.31
CA GLY A 267 -28.65 2.05 -9.15
C GLY A 267 -28.64 3.55 -8.78
N ARG A 268 -28.81 3.88 -7.50
CA ARG A 268 -28.92 5.25 -6.97
C ARG A 268 -27.69 5.61 -6.12
N HIS A 269 -27.30 6.89 -6.21
CA HIS A 269 -26.32 7.50 -5.30
C HIS A 269 -27.00 8.53 -4.41
N TYR A 270 -26.82 8.42 -3.10
CA TYR A 270 -27.43 9.32 -2.13
C TYR A 270 -26.44 10.36 -1.62
N ARG A 271 -26.91 11.61 -1.53
CA ARG A 271 -26.19 12.72 -0.89
C ARG A 271 -26.98 13.18 0.33
N ILE A 272 -26.54 12.75 1.51
CA ILE A 272 -27.16 13.11 2.78
C ILE A 272 -26.47 14.34 3.36
N THR A 273 -27.26 15.35 3.74
CA THR A 273 -26.77 16.51 4.49
C THR A 273 -26.57 16.14 5.96
N PRO A 274 -25.50 16.61 6.61
CA PRO A 274 -25.32 16.41 8.04
C PRO A 274 -26.49 16.98 8.86
N PHE A 275 -26.80 16.34 9.99
CA PHE A 275 -27.83 16.76 10.95
C PHE A 275 -29.26 16.80 10.37
N ASP A 276 -29.60 15.80 9.55
CA ASP A 276 -30.96 15.55 9.03
C ASP A 276 -32.00 15.39 10.16
N GLU A 277 -31.61 14.76 11.27
CA GLU A 277 -32.46 14.57 12.44
C GLU A 277 -32.94 15.89 13.10
N ARG A 278 -32.35 17.04 12.77
CA ARG A 278 -32.85 18.35 13.22
C ARG A 278 -34.23 18.66 12.64
N TYR A 279 -34.53 18.15 11.45
CA TYR A 279 -35.76 18.45 10.73
C TYR A 279 -36.86 17.42 11.01
N GLU A 280 -36.47 16.16 11.22
CA GLU A 280 -37.41 15.07 11.47
C GLU A 280 -36.82 14.02 12.43
N GLN A 281 -37.63 13.59 13.39
CA GLN A 281 -37.24 12.52 14.31
C GLN A 281 -37.09 11.19 13.56
N GLU A 282 -35.97 10.50 13.82
CA GLU A 282 -35.57 9.24 13.16
C GLU A 282 -35.48 9.35 11.61
N ALA A 283 -35.16 10.54 11.07
CA ALA A 283 -35.05 10.79 9.64
C ALA A 283 -34.21 9.74 8.90
N SER A 284 -33.00 9.47 9.40
CA SER A 284 -32.09 8.48 8.82
C SER A 284 -32.70 7.08 8.75
N ARG A 285 -33.41 6.64 9.79
CA ARG A 285 -34.04 5.32 9.84
C ARG A 285 -35.21 5.23 8.85
N LYS A 286 -36.07 6.26 8.80
CA LYS A 286 -37.19 6.33 7.86
C LYS A 286 -36.71 6.29 6.42
N LEU A 287 -35.67 7.06 6.10
CA LEU A 287 -35.06 7.05 4.77
C LEU A 287 -34.51 5.67 4.42
N VAL A 288 -33.68 5.08 5.28
CA VAL A 288 -33.05 3.78 5.02
C VAL A 288 -34.10 2.69 4.81
N PHE A 289 -35.11 2.61 5.69
CA PHE A 289 -36.12 1.55 5.61
C PHE A 289 -37.07 1.72 4.44
N SER A 290 -37.43 2.96 4.08
CA SER A 290 -38.24 3.22 2.89
C SER A 290 -37.52 2.84 1.60
N GLU A 291 -36.24 3.18 1.47
CA GLU A 291 -35.43 2.81 0.30
C GLU A 291 -35.18 1.29 0.23
N LEU A 292 -34.93 0.61 1.36
CA LEU A 292 -34.82 -0.86 1.37
C LEU A 292 -36.13 -1.53 0.96
N TYR A 293 -37.26 -1.00 1.41
CA TYR A 293 -38.58 -1.49 1.03
C TYR A 293 -38.91 -1.21 -0.44
N GLU A 294 -38.48 -0.06 -0.97
CA GLU A 294 -38.59 0.23 -2.41
C GLU A 294 -37.72 -0.73 -3.23
N ALA A 295 -36.48 -0.99 -2.77
CA ALA A 295 -35.57 -1.94 -3.38
C ALA A 295 -36.16 -3.36 -3.39
N SER A 296 -36.76 -3.82 -2.30
CA SER A 296 -37.36 -5.16 -2.25
C SER A 296 -38.56 -5.32 -3.20
N LYS A 297 -39.27 -4.24 -3.51
CA LYS A 297 -40.38 -4.24 -4.47
C LYS A 297 -39.94 -4.15 -5.93
N GLN A 298 -38.94 -3.32 -6.22
CA GLN A 298 -38.52 -3.03 -7.60
C GLN A 298 -37.51 -4.04 -8.13
N THR A 299 -36.82 -4.76 -7.25
CA THR A 299 -35.75 -5.68 -7.64
C THR A 299 -36.18 -7.13 -7.46
N ALA A 300 -35.44 -8.06 -8.08
CA ALA A 300 -35.67 -9.50 -7.92
C ALA A 300 -35.26 -10.06 -6.53
N ASN A 301 -34.91 -9.17 -5.58
CA ASN A 301 -34.34 -9.51 -4.29
C ASN A 301 -35.31 -9.12 -3.14
N PRO A 302 -36.40 -9.87 -2.92
CA PRO A 302 -37.38 -9.55 -1.87
C PRO A 302 -36.78 -9.63 -0.46
N TRP A 303 -35.71 -10.41 -0.29
CA TRP A 303 -34.99 -10.64 0.96
C TRP A 303 -34.24 -9.42 1.52
N VAL A 304 -34.11 -8.36 0.74
CA VAL A 304 -33.44 -7.11 1.12
C VAL A 304 -34.19 -6.40 2.25
N PHE A 305 -35.50 -6.62 2.35
CA PHE A 305 -36.33 -6.08 3.41
C PHE A 305 -37.21 -7.18 4.02
N GLU A 306 -36.80 -7.66 5.20
CA GLU A 306 -37.59 -8.60 6.00
C GLU A 306 -38.42 -7.81 7.04
N PRO A 307 -39.76 -7.88 7.01
CA PRO A 307 -40.60 -7.09 7.94
C PRO A 307 -40.36 -7.42 9.42
N GLU A 308 -39.99 -8.66 9.72
CA GLU A 308 -39.67 -9.12 11.08
C GLU A 308 -38.35 -8.52 11.59
N TYR A 309 -37.41 -8.25 10.68
CA TYR A 309 -36.06 -7.79 10.99
C TYR A 309 -35.60 -6.69 10.00
N PRO A 310 -36.18 -5.48 10.06
CA PRO A 310 -35.89 -4.44 9.07
C PRO A 310 -34.41 -4.04 9.09
N GLY A 311 -33.77 -4.10 7.92
CA GLY A 311 -32.34 -3.81 7.72
C GLY A 311 -31.41 -4.99 8.00
N LYS A 312 -31.94 -6.17 8.32
CA LYS A 312 -31.19 -7.43 8.38
C LYS A 312 -31.71 -8.36 7.29
N SER A 313 -30.84 -9.27 6.87
CA SER A 313 -31.21 -10.33 5.93
C SER A 313 -30.57 -11.63 6.34
N ARG A 314 -31.23 -12.74 6.01
CA ARG A 314 -30.61 -14.07 6.13
C ARG A 314 -29.47 -14.24 5.13
N ILE A 315 -28.34 -14.74 5.62
CA ILE A 315 -27.13 -15.08 4.86
C ILE A 315 -26.75 -16.54 5.11
N PHE A 316 -25.88 -17.08 4.25
CA PHE A 316 -25.47 -18.48 4.26
C PHE A 316 -23.97 -18.61 4.50
N ASP A 317 -23.56 -19.67 5.20
CA ASP A 317 -22.15 -20.03 5.35
C ASP A 317 -21.62 -20.57 4.01
N GLY A 318 -20.53 -19.97 3.50
CA GLY A 318 -19.88 -20.42 2.28
C GLY A 318 -19.33 -21.85 2.35
N ARG A 319 -19.00 -22.32 3.56
CA ARG A 319 -18.37 -23.64 3.77
C ARG A 319 -19.36 -24.79 3.82
N THR A 320 -20.50 -24.59 4.47
CA THR A 320 -21.52 -25.64 4.63
C THR A 320 -22.71 -25.45 3.70
N GLY A 321 -23.00 -24.20 3.31
CA GLY A 321 -24.22 -23.82 2.59
C GLY A 321 -25.43 -23.59 3.49
N ASP A 322 -25.30 -23.81 4.81
CA ASP A 322 -26.40 -23.65 5.75
C ASP A 322 -26.68 -22.17 6.03
N PRO A 323 -27.96 -21.79 6.26
CA PRO A 323 -28.29 -20.45 6.71
C PRO A 323 -27.79 -20.23 8.14
N PHE A 324 -27.31 -19.02 8.43
CA PHE A 324 -27.04 -18.62 9.81
C PHE A 324 -28.34 -18.54 10.62
N GLU A 325 -28.29 -18.91 11.90
CA GLU A 325 -29.46 -18.96 12.79
C GLU A 325 -30.16 -17.60 12.95
N GLN A 326 -29.40 -16.51 12.96
CA GLN A 326 -29.92 -15.15 13.08
C GLN A 326 -29.65 -14.32 11.83
N PRO A 327 -30.59 -13.46 11.41
CA PRO A 327 -30.35 -12.55 10.29
C PRO A 327 -29.31 -11.49 10.66
N VAL A 328 -28.53 -11.08 9.67
CA VAL A 328 -27.33 -10.24 9.85
C VAL A 328 -27.51 -8.92 9.11
N ILE A 329 -26.93 -7.85 9.65
CA ILE A 329 -26.86 -6.57 8.92
C ILE A 329 -25.80 -6.72 7.84
N ILE A 330 -26.26 -6.54 6.61
CA ILE A 330 -25.47 -6.61 5.39
C ILE A 330 -25.66 -5.33 4.60
N GLY A 331 -24.68 -4.97 3.79
CA GLY A 331 -24.88 -3.90 2.82
C GLY A 331 -23.59 -3.38 2.21
N LYS A 332 -23.63 -2.16 1.67
CA LYS A 332 -22.48 -1.54 1.02
C LYS A 332 -21.97 -0.37 1.85
N SER A 333 -20.73 -0.45 2.29
CA SER A 333 -20.08 0.63 3.04
C SER A 333 -18.89 1.20 2.29
N TYR A 334 -18.62 2.49 2.48
CA TYR A 334 -17.44 3.14 1.91
C TYR A 334 -16.22 2.95 2.79
N MET A 335 -15.31 2.09 2.34
CA MET A 335 -14.14 1.66 3.11
C MET A 335 -12.84 2.15 2.47
N LEU A 336 -11.94 2.68 3.31
CA LEU A 336 -10.64 3.24 2.93
C LEU A 336 -9.49 2.31 3.32
N LYS A 337 -8.47 2.22 2.46
CA LYS A 337 -7.15 1.67 2.81
C LYS A 337 -6.26 2.79 3.33
N LEU A 338 -5.76 2.67 4.56
CA LEU A 338 -4.89 3.68 5.15
C LEU A 338 -3.43 3.53 4.69
N ILE A 339 -2.67 4.62 4.78
CA ILE A 339 -1.22 4.62 4.49
C ILE A 339 -0.40 3.76 5.49
N HIS A 340 -1.02 3.33 6.59
CA HIS A 340 -0.42 2.49 7.61
C HIS A 340 -0.33 1.03 7.14
N GLN A 341 0.61 0.76 6.24
CA GLN A 341 0.86 -0.57 5.71
C GLN A 341 1.87 -1.33 6.56
N VAL A 342 1.67 -2.64 6.69
CA VAL A 342 2.50 -3.47 7.58
C VAL A 342 3.94 -3.61 7.05
N ASP A 343 4.14 -3.57 5.72
CA ASP A 343 5.49 -3.56 5.11
C ASP A 343 6.35 -2.41 5.60
N ASP A 344 5.74 -1.30 5.98
CA ASP A 344 6.47 -0.13 6.45
C ASP A 344 6.76 -0.17 7.96
N LYS A 345 6.17 -1.13 8.68
CA LYS A 345 6.26 -1.23 10.15
C LYS A 345 7.05 -2.43 10.64
N ILE A 346 7.10 -3.52 9.88
CA ILE A 346 7.91 -4.68 10.26
C ILE A 346 9.40 -4.31 10.14
N HIS A 347 10.10 -4.54 11.24
CA HIS A 347 11.54 -4.43 11.34
C HIS A 347 12.05 -5.50 12.30
N GLY A 348 13.04 -6.28 11.86
CA GLY A 348 13.77 -7.22 12.69
C GLY A 348 15.26 -6.89 12.66
N ARG A 349 15.89 -6.95 13.83
CA ARG A 349 17.34 -6.74 13.99
C ARG A 349 17.91 -7.82 14.90
N SER A 350 18.89 -8.54 14.38
CA SER A 350 19.75 -9.42 15.18
C SER A 350 20.93 -8.60 15.72
N SER A 351 21.84 -8.18 14.85
CA SER A 351 22.96 -7.27 15.16
C SER A 351 22.94 -6.03 14.24
N GLY A 352 23.77 -5.03 14.57
CA GLY A 352 23.97 -3.83 13.73
C GLY A 352 24.80 -2.77 14.46
N HIS A 353 24.89 -1.57 13.89
CA HIS A 353 25.72 -0.48 14.41
C HIS A 353 25.36 -0.02 15.84
N TYR A 354 26.40 0.34 16.58
CA TYR A 354 26.32 0.87 17.94
C TYR A 354 26.69 2.36 17.95
N ALA A 355 26.11 3.10 18.86
CA ALA A 355 26.47 4.49 19.07
C ALA A 355 27.90 4.57 19.63
N LEU A 356 28.75 5.41 19.03
CA LEU A 356 30.15 5.59 19.41
C LEU A 356 30.35 5.86 20.91
N VAL A 357 29.51 6.71 21.51
CA VAL A 357 29.65 7.12 22.92
C VAL A 357 29.09 6.06 23.85
N THR A 358 27.80 5.74 23.70
CA THR A 358 27.09 4.86 24.66
C THR A 358 27.33 3.37 24.44
N GLN A 359 27.90 2.98 23.29
CA GLN A 359 28.00 1.59 22.84
C GLN A 359 26.66 0.83 22.90
N GLN A 360 25.55 1.56 22.78
CA GLN A 360 24.21 0.99 22.68
C GLN A 360 23.79 0.86 21.21
N PRO A 361 22.94 -0.13 20.86
CA PRO A 361 22.43 -0.27 19.52
C PRO A 361 21.73 1.01 19.04
N LEU A 362 22.09 1.51 17.86
CA LEU A 362 21.44 2.68 17.28
C LEU A 362 19.94 2.41 17.05
N ARG A 363 19.08 3.27 17.58
CA ARG A 363 17.63 3.18 17.40
C ARG A 363 17.23 3.63 15.98
N GLY A 364 16.17 3.03 15.43
CA GLY A 364 15.57 3.44 14.15
C GLY A 364 15.84 2.48 12.99
N ARG A 365 14.97 2.54 11.97
CA ARG A 365 14.93 1.59 10.83
C ARG A 365 16.04 1.83 9.79
N LEU A 366 16.53 3.06 9.69
CA LEU A 366 17.50 3.51 8.66
C LEU A 366 18.97 3.25 9.03
N SER A 367 19.27 2.93 10.30
CA SER A 367 20.64 2.75 10.78
C SER A 367 21.37 1.51 10.24
N LYS A 368 20.70 0.71 9.39
CA LYS A 368 21.30 -0.39 8.63
C LYS A 368 21.79 0.01 7.23
N VAL A 369 21.30 1.10 6.64
CA VAL A 369 21.47 1.35 5.19
C VAL A 369 22.52 2.43 4.90
N ASP A 370 22.86 3.26 5.87
CA ASP A 370 23.61 4.49 5.56
C ASP A 370 25.14 4.34 5.42
N ASN A 371 25.75 3.14 5.52
CA ASN A 371 27.21 2.97 5.30
C ASN A 371 27.66 1.49 5.13
N GLU A 372 27.02 0.71 4.26
CA GLU A 372 27.66 -0.50 3.70
C GLU A 372 28.16 -0.23 2.29
#